data_AF-A0A0M3JAL3-F1
#
_entry.id   AF-A0A0M3JAL3-F1
#
_cell.length_a   1.000
_cell.length_b   1.000
_cell.length_c   1.000
_cell.angle_alpha   90.00
_cell.angle_beta   90.00
_cell.angle_gamma   90.00
#
_symmetry.space_group_name_H-M   'P 1'
#
loop_
_entity.id
_entity.type
_entity.pdbx_description
1 polymer ?
#
loop_
_entity_poly.entity_id
_entity_poly.type
_entity_poly.pdbx_seq_one_letter_code
_entity_poly.pdbx_strand_id
1 'polypeptide(L)'
;MLWRSQTHRIGRRCARSGRPGKNLLLLTTEESGYVEFISKYESLRMENIKIKTSNALKAEELRIRTIKMAVQDRDILECGTRAFVSMIESYVKHDCGIVCGLKNLNVVGLAHAYSLLRLPRMPELKDRDLSAFKRSDEIDTSQIKFQQKSREIQRLKQRKLKNEEKSLEKAQKNASEKKKEMEMENAMESKRKRKISKDDDSTNNSKEEDWEEMASDMALLKKFKRGRLSKKELSELLDD
;
A
#
# COMPACT_ATOMS: atom_id res chain seq x y z
N MET A 1 -7.59 28.19 -8.19
CA MET A 1 -7.98 29.09 -7.07
C MET A 1 -6.83 29.52 -6.15
N LEU A 2 -5.64 28.93 -6.20
CA LEU A 2 -4.52 29.34 -5.31
C LEU A 2 -4.01 30.77 -5.57
N TRP A 3 -3.90 31.22 -6.82
CA TRP A 3 -3.40 32.56 -7.14
C TRP A 3 -4.37 33.67 -6.70
N ARG A 4 -5.68 33.53 -6.98
CA ARG A 4 -6.72 34.43 -6.46
C ARG A 4 -6.69 34.52 -4.93
N SER A 5 -6.45 33.39 -4.26
CA SER A 5 -6.24 33.39 -2.81
C SER A 5 -5.01 34.21 -2.42
N GLN A 6 -3.92 34.12 -3.18
CA GLN A 6 -2.70 34.87 -2.91
C GLN A 6 -2.88 36.37 -3.08
N THR A 7 -3.57 36.84 -4.13
CA THR A 7 -3.91 38.26 -4.28
C THR A 7 -4.80 38.75 -3.14
N HIS A 8 -5.80 37.95 -2.74
CA HIS A 8 -6.66 38.28 -1.60
C HIS A 8 -5.88 38.28 -0.26
N ARG A 9 -4.88 37.40 -0.10
CA ARG A 9 -3.98 37.37 1.07
C ARG A 9 -3.11 38.61 1.15
N ILE A 10 -2.56 39.05 0.02
CA ILE A 10 -1.79 40.29 -0.09
C ILE A 10 -2.69 41.48 0.26
N GLY A 11 -3.89 41.55 -0.32
CA GLY A 11 -4.87 42.62 -0.03
C GLY A 11 -5.35 42.66 1.42
N ARG A 12 -5.28 41.53 2.17
CA ARG A 12 -5.62 41.51 3.60
C ARG A 12 -4.48 42.02 4.49
N ARG A 13 -3.22 41.75 4.15
CA ARG A 13 -2.05 41.99 5.03
C ARG A 13 -1.16 43.17 4.62
N CYS A 14 -1.23 43.64 3.38
CA CYS A 14 -0.41 44.74 2.88
C CYS A 14 -1.29 45.91 2.42
N ALA A 15 -0.83 47.13 2.67
CA ALA A 15 -1.36 48.36 2.08
C ALA A 15 -2.85 48.68 2.30
N ARG A 16 -3.40 48.29 3.47
CA ARG A 16 -4.70 48.82 3.92
C ARG A 16 -4.48 50.15 4.65
N SER A 17 -5.33 51.14 4.37
CA SER A 17 -5.30 52.47 4.99
C SER A 17 -3.98 53.24 4.79
N GLY A 18 -3.42 53.21 3.58
CA GLY A 18 -2.27 54.06 3.18
C GLY A 18 -0.91 53.65 3.77
N ARG A 19 -0.81 52.54 4.51
CA ARG A 19 0.46 52.08 5.08
C ARG A 19 1.26 51.25 4.09
N PRO A 20 2.57 51.47 3.89
CA PRO A 20 3.38 50.58 3.06
C PRO A 20 3.46 49.18 3.69
N GLY A 21 3.35 48.14 2.87
CA GLY A 21 3.49 46.74 3.30
C GLY A 21 4.18 45.92 2.22
N LYS A 22 5.05 44.99 2.66
CA LYS A 22 5.74 44.05 1.76
C LYS A 22 5.29 42.63 2.09
N ASN A 23 5.01 41.85 1.05
CA ASN A 23 4.69 40.43 1.19
C ASN A 23 5.86 39.61 0.66
N LEU A 24 6.33 38.65 1.47
CA LEU A 24 7.41 37.74 1.08
C LEU A 24 6.81 36.38 0.74
N LEU A 25 7.16 35.87 -0.43
CA LEU A 25 6.82 34.53 -0.88
C LEU A 25 8.10 33.69 -0.86
N LEU A 26 8.05 32.57 -0.14
CA LEU A 26 9.12 31.59 -0.13
C LEU A 26 8.82 30.55 -1.20
N LEU A 27 9.71 30.44 -2.17
CA LEU A 27 9.58 29.49 -3.28
C LEU A 27 10.79 28.58 -3.29
N THR A 28 10.55 27.30 -3.56
CA THR A 28 11.61 26.36 -3.90
C THR A 28 12.07 26.56 -5.35
N THR A 29 13.24 26.03 -5.69
CA THR A 29 13.79 26.11 -7.06
C THR A 29 12.87 25.49 -8.11
N GLU A 30 12.08 24.49 -7.70
CA GLU A 30 11.15 23.75 -8.56
C GLU A 30 9.86 24.52 -8.84
N GLU A 31 9.55 25.52 -8.03
CA GLU A 31 8.35 26.36 -8.12
C GLU A 31 8.60 27.66 -8.87
N SER A 32 9.73 27.80 -9.57
CA SER A 32 10.08 28.99 -10.34
C SER A 32 9.01 29.38 -11.37
N GLY A 33 8.37 28.39 -11.99
CA GLY A 33 7.28 28.61 -12.96
C GLY A 33 6.06 29.33 -12.38
N TYR A 34 5.88 29.34 -11.05
CA TYR A 34 4.81 30.09 -10.40
C TYR A 34 4.99 31.61 -10.56
N VAL A 35 6.25 32.08 -10.59
CA VAL A 35 6.56 33.50 -10.81
C VAL A 35 6.15 33.94 -12.21
N GLU A 36 6.46 33.12 -13.21
CA GLU A 36 6.10 33.37 -14.61
C GLU A 36 4.57 33.36 -14.79
N PHE A 37 3.89 32.42 -14.14
CA PHE A 37 2.43 32.34 -14.15
C PHE A 37 1.78 33.61 -13.57
N ILE A 38 2.22 34.06 -12.39
CA ILE A 38 1.69 35.29 -11.77
C ILE A 38 1.94 36.51 -12.67
N SER A 39 3.15 36.61 -13.24
CA SER A 39 3.49 37.73 -14.12
C SER A 39 2.60 37.78 -15.36
N LYS A 40 2.24 36.62 -15.92
CA LYS A 40 1.43 36.53 -17.15
C LYS A 40 -0.06 36.79 -16.92
N TYR A 41 -0.63 36.27 -15.84
CA TYR A 41 -2.09 36.33 -15.62
C TYR A 41 -2.54 37.52 -14.77
N GLU A 42 -1.68 38.04 -13.88
CA GLU A 42 -2.07 39.05 -12.89
C GLU A 42 -1.25 40.34 -13.00
N SER A 43 -0.29 40.40 -13.94
CA SER A 43 0.60 41.55 -14.19
C SER A 43 1.32 42.06 -12.94
N LEU A 44 1.53 41.18 -11.95
CA LEU A 44 2.28 41.50 -10.73
C LEU A 44 3.77 41.33 -10.98
N ARG A 45 4.54 42.40 -10.74
CA ARG A 45 6.00 42.35 -10.76
C ARG A 45 6.50 41.87 -9.40
N MET A 46 7.14 40.71 -9.37
CA MET A 46 7.80 40.18 -8.18
C MET A 46 9.32 40.30 -8.33
N GLU A 47 9.98 40.82 -7.30
CA GLU A 47 11.43 40.89 -7.24
C GLU A 47 11.99 39.68 -6.51
N ASN A 48 12.97 39.01 -7.13
CA ASN A 48 13.66 37.90 -6.49
C ASN A 48 14.69 38.45 -5.50
N ILE A 49 14.41 38.28 -4.21
CA ILE A 49 15.34 38.64 -3.14
C ILE A 49 16.10 37.38 -2.74
N LYS A 50 17.38 37.30 -3.14
CA LYS A 50 18.27 36.25 -2.66
C LYS A 50 18.79 36.60 -1.27
N ILE A 51 18.37 35.82 -0.28
CA ILE A 51 18.82 35.98 1.09
C ILE A 51 20.20 35.32 1.22
N LYS A 52 21.26 36.12 1.38
CA LYS A 52 22.66 35.64 1.47
C LYS A 52 22.95 34.75 2.69
N THR A 53 22.06 34.70 3.67
CA THR A 53 22.24 33.92 4.91
C THR A 53 21.79 32.47 4.78
N SER A 54 21.14 32.06 3.67
CA SER A 54 20.71 30.68 3.43
C SER A 54 21.87 29.81 2.96
N ASN A 55 22.75 29.44 3.90
CA ASN A 55 23.86 28.53 3.63
C ASN A 55 23.45 27.09 3.99
N ALA A 56 23.94 26.11 3.22
CA ALA A 56 23.70 24.68 3.49
C ALA A 56 24.11 24.26 4.91
N LEU A 57 25.21 24.83 5.44
CA LEU A 57 25.67 24.57 6.80
C LEU A 57 24.64 24.95 7.87
N LYS A 58 23.99 26.12 7.70
CA LYS A 58 22.95 26.58 8.63
C LYS A 58 21.68 25.74 8.54
N ALA A 59 21.35 25.25 7.35
CA ALA A 59 20.22 24.33 7.18
C ALA A 59 20.43 23.04 7.98
N GLU A 60 21.66 22.53 7.99
CA GLU A 60 22.03 21.32 8.73
C GLU A 60 22.07 21.56 10.23
N GLU A 61 22.56 22.71 10.70
CA GLU A 61 22.49 23.12 12.11
C GLU A 61 21.04 23.22 12.59
N LEU A 62 20.16 23.85 11.80
CA LEU A 62 18.75 23.98 12.11
C LEU A 62 18.11 22.59 12.18
N ARG A 63 18.38 21.73 11.19
CA ARG A 63 17.91 20.35 11.15
C ARG A 63 18.30 19.58 12.41
N ILE A 64 19.57 19.64 12.81
CA ILE A 64 20.05 18.96 14.03
C ILE A 64 19.31 19.49 15.25
N ARG A 65 19.09 20.82 15.35
CA ARG A 65 18.34 21.43 16.44
C ARG A 65 16.89 20.97 16.48
N THR A 66 16.19 20.92 15.35
CA THR A 66 14.80 20.44 15.30
C THR A 66 14.68 18.95 15.56
N ILE A 67 15.64 18.13 15.12
CA ILE A 67 15.67 16.70 15.47
C ILE A 67 15.81 16.55 16.99
N LYS A 68 16.71 17.29 17.65
CA LYS A 68 16.84 17.27 19.11
C LYS A 68 15.52 17.62 19.82
N MET A 69 14.78 18.60 19.32
CA MET A 69 13.45 18.94 19.86
C MET A 69 12.43 17.82 19.64
N ALA A 70 12.42 17.19 18.46
CA ALA A 70 11.52 16.07 18.15
C ALA A 70 11.81 14.80 18.97
N VAL A 71 13.05 14.60 19.41
CA VAL A 71 13.45 13.48 20.29
C VAL A 71 13.01 13.72 21.74
N GLN A 72 13.01 14.98 22.18
CA GLN A 72 12.57 15.35 23.53
C GLN A 72 11.06 15.18 23.70
N ASP A 73 10.27 15.48 22.65
CA ASP A 73 8.82 15.45 22.70
C ASP A 73 8.18 14.64 21.58
N ARG A 74 7.45 13.60 22.00
CA ARG A 74 6.62 12.81 21.08
C ARG A 74 5.55 13.64 20.37
N ASP A 75 5.01 14.66 21.03
CA ASP A 75 4.01 15.58 20.43
C ASP A 75 4.58 16.32 19.22
N ILE A 76 5.84 16.76 19.31
CA ILE A 76 6.53 17.47 18.22
C ILE A 76 6.78 16.50 17.05
N LEU A 77 7.17 15.26 17.35
CA LEU A 77 7.40 14.23 16.35
C LEU A 77 6.11 13.85 15.58
N GLU A 78 5.00 13.68 16.30
CA GLU A 78 3.70 13.37 15.68
C GLU A 78 3.14 14.56 14.91
N CYS A 79 3.30 15.79 15.45
CA CYS A 79 2.96 17.01 14.73
C CYS A 79 3.78 17.17 13.45
N GLY A 80 5.08 16.90 13.49
CA GLY A 80 5.96 16.97 12.32
C GLY A 80 5.54 15.98 11.23
N THR A 81 5.25 14.74 11.61
CA THR A 81 4.76 13.71 10.68
C THR A 81 3.42 14.10 10.06
N ARG A 82 2.48 14.59 10.88
CA ARG A 82 1.18 15.05 10.40
C ARG A 82 1.29 16.28 9.49
N ALA A 83 2.14 17.23 9.83
CA ALA A 83 2.38 18.43 9.05
C ALA A 83 2.94 18.08 7.66
N PHE A 84 3.91 17.16 7.60
CA PHE A 84 4.46 16.67 6.34
C PHE A 84 3.41 16.03 5.44
N VAL A 85 2.59 15.12 5.99
CA VAL A 85 1.50 14.49 5.23
C VAL A 85 0.51 15.55 4.72
N SER A 86 0.10 16.48 5.58
CA SER A 86 -0.82 17.55 5.20
C SER A 86 -0.26 18.47 4.10
N MET A 87 1.05 18.73 4.11
CA MET A 87 1.71 19.54 3.08
C MET A 87 1.67 18.81 1.74
N ILE A 88 2.00 17.53 1.71
CA ILE A 88 1.96 16.72 0.48
C ILE A 88 0.52 16.62 -0.04
N GLU A 89 -0.45 16.31 0.82
CA GLU A 89 -1.86 16.29 0.41
C GLU A 89 -2.34 17.63 -0.16
N SER A 90 -1.90 18.74 0.45
CA SER A 90 -2.24 20.08 -0.05
C SER A 90 -1.65 20.33 -1.44
N TYR A 91 -0.48 19.76 -1.71
CA TYR A 91 0.20 19.79 -3.03
C TYR A 91 -0.33 18.71 -3.99
N VAL A 92 -1.23 17.82 -3.57
CA VAL A 92 -2.00 16.98 -4.50
C VAL A 92 -3.27 17.69 -4.92
N LYS A 93 -3.91 18.36 -3.97
CA LYS A 93 -5.23 19.00 -4.12
C LYS A 93 -5.14 20.41 -4.70
N HIS A 94 -3.95 20.98 -4.89
CA HIS A 94 -3.82 22.35 -5.41
C HIS A 94 -4.16 22.40 -6.90
N ASP A 95 -4.89 23.45 -7.29
CA ASP A 95 -5.29 23.66 -8.69
C ASP A 95 -4.09 23.99 -9.62
N CYS A 96 -2.89 24.20 -9.08
CA CYS A 96 -1.69 24.58 -9.83
C CYS A 96 -0.79 23.36 -10.15
N GLY A 97 -1.36 22.17 -10.32
CA GLY A 97 -0.62 20.96 -10.67
C GLY A 97 0.13 21.01 -12.01
N ILE A 98 -0.26 21.91 -12.92
CA ILE A 98 0.40 22.10 -14.24
C ILE A 98 1.78 22.77 -14.07
N VAL A 99 1.88 23.74 -13.17
CA VAL A 99 3.10 24.54 -12.97
C VAL A 99 3.94 23.97 -11.83
N CYS A 100 3.28 23.56 -10.76
CA CYS A 100 3.88 23.01 -9.54
C CYS A 100 3.51 21.53 -9.47
N GLY A 101 4.16 20.72 -10.31
CA GLY A 101 3.88 19.29 -10.38
C GLY A 101 4.48 18.54 -9.20
N LEU A 102 3.71 17.65 -8.56
CA LEU A 102 4.19 16.81 -7.46
C LEU A 102 5.50 16.11 -7.80
N LYS A 103 5.62 15.60 -9.03
CA LYS A 103 6.78 14.82 -9.52
C LYS A 103 8.10 15.59 -9.38
N ASN A 104 8.06 16.89 -9.62
CA ASN A 104 9.25 17.74 -9.60
C ASN A 104 9.62 18.15 -8.19
N LEU A 105 8.76 17.94 -7.18
CA LEU A 105 9.00 18.37 -5.81
C LEU A 105 10.07 17.51 -5.11
N ASN A 106 11.09 18.14 -4.53
CA ASN A 106 12.09 17.48 -3.69
C ASN A 106 11.51 17.09 -2.32
N VAL A 107 10.93 15.90 -2.28
CA VAL A 107 10.30 15.35 -1.08
C VAL A 107 11.31 15.05 0.03
N VAL A 108 12.56 14.71 -0.32
CA VAL A 108 13.62 14.39 0.65
C VAL A 108 14.06 15.67 1.39
N GLY A 109 14.26 16.76 0.66
CA GLY A 109 14.55 18.08 1.24
C GLY A 109 13.42 18.56 2.15
N LEU A 110 12.17 18.37 1.72
CA LEU A 110 11.00 18.69 2.53
C LEU A 110 10.97 17.85 3.82
N ALA A 111 11.22 16.55 3.73
CA ALA A 111 11.28 15.66 4.90
C ALA A 111 12.38 16.06 5.89
N HIS A 112 13.51 16.56 5.40
CA HIS A 112 14.58 17.12 6.24
C HIS A 112 14.17 18.45 6.89
N ALA A 113 13.46 19.33 6.18
CA ALA A 113 12.94 20.57 6.75
C ALA A 113 11.93 20.32 7.88
N TYR A 114 11.06 19.32 7.72
CA TYR A 114 10.13 18.88 8.78
C TYR A 114 10.81 18.03 9.88
N SER A 115 12.11 17.75 9.73
CA SER A 115 12.92 16.99 10.70
C SER A 115 12.31 15.64 11.07
N LEU A 116 11.83 14.92 10.05
CA LEU A 116 11.29 13.58 10.24
C LEU A 116 12.39 12.60 10.61
N LEU A 117 12.15 11.79 11.64
CA LEU A 117 13.01 10.65 11.98
C LEU A 117 12.73 9.46 11.06
N ARG A 118 11.45 9.28 10.71
CA ARG A 118 10.97 8.21 9.83
C ARG A 118 9.98 8.78 8.82
N LEU A 119 10.12 8.37 7.56
CA LEU A 119 9.17 8.72 6.51
C LEU A 119 7.85 7.94 6.71
N PRO A 120 6.68 8.61 6.70
CA PRO A 120 5.39 7.95 6.66
C PRO A 120 5.20 7.26 5.30
N ARG A 121 4.58 6.07 5.31
CA ARG A 121 4.25 5.34 4.09
C ARG A 121 2.97 5.91 3.50
N MET A 122 3.09 6.60 2.37
CA MET A 122 1.99 7.29 1.69
C MET A 122 1.89 6.81 0.24
N PRO A 123 0.67 6.69 -0.34
CA PRO A 123 0.50 6.28 -1.73
C PRO A 123 1.18 7.23 -2.73
N GLU A 124 1.27 8.52 -2.43
CA GLU A 124 1.87 9.55 -3.30
C GLU A 124 3.40 9.51 -3.36
N LEU A 125 4.02 8.74 -2.45
CA LEU A 125 5.48 8.57 -2.36
C LEU A 125 5.96 7.20 -2.84
N LYS A 126 5.06 6.29 -3.26
CA LYS A 126 5.41 4.89 -3.57
C LYS A 126 6.34 4.75 -4.78
N ASP A 127 6.22 5.64 -5.75
CA ASP A 127 6.92 5.52 -7.04
C ASP A 127 8.14 6.44 -7.14
N ARG A 128 8.71 6.88 -6.01
CA ARG A 128 9.84 7.83 -5.98
C ARG A 128 11.09 7.28 -5.33
N ASP A 129 12.22 7.82 -5.78
CA ASP A 129 13.53 7.57 -5.20
C ASP A 129 13.68 8.25 -3.83
N LEU A 130 13.43 7.50 -2.77
CA LEU A 130 13.62 7.91 -1.38
C LEU A 130 15.03 7.60 -0.86
N SER A 131 15.92 7.12 -1.73
CA SER A 131 17.27 6.64 -1.38
C SER A 131 18.17 7.71 -0.77
N ALA A 132 17.92 8.99 -1.05
CA ALA A 132 18.70 10.09 -0.49
C ALA A 132 18.29 10.48 0.96
N PHE A 133 17.22 9.89 1.50
CA PHE A 133 16.78 10.22 2.85
C PHE A 133 17.67 9.55 3.90
N LYS A 134 18.51 10.35 4.55
CA LYS A 134 19.27 9.93 5.73
C LYS A 134 18.32 9.68 6.89
N ARG A 135 18.00 8.40 7.14
CA ARG A 135 17.30 7.98 8.35
C ARG A 135 18.19 8.27 9.55
N SER A 136 17.60 8.83 10.60
CA SER A 136 18.26 8.87 11.90
C SER A 136 18.12 7.48 12.54
N ASP A 137 18.93 6.53 12.05
CA ASP A 137 18.85 5.11 12.44
C ASP A 137 19.17 4.87 13.92
N GLU A 138 19.74 5.86 14.61
CA GLU A 138 20.14 5.78 16.02
C GLU A 138 18.97 5.96 17.00
N ILE A 139 17.78 6.36 16.55
CA ILE A 139 16.69 6.78 17.45
C ILE A 139 15.44 5.94 17.25
N ASP A 140 15.16 5.05 18.23
CA ASP A 140 13.90 4.31 18.26
C ASP A 140 12.74 5.23 18.64
N THR A 141 11.96 5.61 17.62
CA THR A 141 10.77 6.44 17.78
C THR A 141 9.78 5.84 18.79
N SER A 142 9.76 4.52 18.99
CA SER A 142 8.81 3.84 19.87
C SER A 142 9.02 4.17 21.36
N GLN A 143 10.25 4.50 21.74
CA GLN A 143 10.64 4.80 23.13
C GLN A 143 10.41 6.25 23.53
N ILE A 144 10.14 7.14 22.57
CA ILE A 144 9.93 8.56 22.84
C ILE A 144 8.60 8.74 23.60
N LYS A 145 8.71 9.29 24.81
CA LYS A 145 7.59 9.59 25.70
C LYS A 145 7.07 11.00 25.45
N PHE A 146 5.81 11.24 25.78
CA PHE A 146 5.28 12.59 25.91
C PHE A 146 5.84 13.24 27.18
N GLN A 147 6.23 14.52 27.13
CA GLN A 147 6.52 15.28 28.36
C GLN A 147 5.31 15.32 29.30
N GLN A 148 4.09 15.33 28.75
CA GLN A 148 2.86 15.37 29.51
C GLN A 148 2.37 13.97 29.90
N LYS A 149 2.36 13.67 31.20
CA LYS A 149 1.93 12.37 31.76
C LYS A 149 0.50 11.98 31.39
N SER A 150 -0.42 12.95 31.30
CA SER A 150 -1.84 12.73 30.95
C SER A 150 -2.02 12.21 29.52
N ARG A 151 -1.27 12.76 28.56
CA ARG A 151 -1.27 12.32 27.16
C ARG A 151 -0.68 10.92 27.01
N GLU A 152 0.36 10.58 27.79
CA GLU A 152 0.94 9.23 27.78
C GLU A 152 -0.07 8.18 28.27
N ILE A 153 -0.85 8.48 29.31
CA ILE A 153 -1.91 7.59 29.79
C ILE A 153 -3.01 7.39 28.73
N GLN A 154 -3.44 8.47 28.07
CA GLN A 154 -4.42 8.41 26.99
C GLN A 154 -3.90 7.58 25.80
N ARG A 155 -2.64 7.77 25.42
CA ARG A 155 -1.96 6.99 24.38
C ARG A 155 -1.92 5.51 24.72
N LEU A 156 -1.53 5.14 25.94
CA LEU A 156 -1.48 3.74 26.36
C LEU A 156 -2.87 3.09 26.31
N LYS A 157 -3.92 3.81 26.73
CA LYS A 157 -5.31 3.36 26.59
C LYS A 157 -5.70 3.15 25.13
N GLN A 158 -5.44 4.13 24.26
CA GLN A 158 -5.73 4.03 22.82
C GLN A 158 -4.93 2.92 22.13
N ARG A 159 -3.67 2.67 22.56
CA ARG A 159 -2.84 1.60 22.00
C ARG A 159 -3.37 0.22 22.40
N LYS A 160 -3.84 0.06 23.63
CA LYS A 160 -4.49 -1.17 24.09
C LYS A 160 -5.77 -1.43 23.28
N LEU A 161 -6.66 -0.44 23.19
CA LEU A 161 -7.89 -0.55 22.39
C LEU A 161 -7.60 -0.91 20.92
N LYS A 162 -6.67 -0.22 20.26
CA LYS A 162 -6.29 -0.55 18.87
C LYS A 162 -5.67 -1.93 18.71
N ASN A 163 -4.94 -2.43 19.70
CA ASN A 163 -4.38 -3.77 19.65
C ASN A 163 -5.47 -4.83 19.85
N GLU A 164 -6.42 -4.57 20.75
CA GLU A 164 -7.60 -5.40 20.97
C GLU A 164 -8.46 -5.44 19.69
N GLU A 165 -8.80 -4.30 19.10
CA GLU A 165 -9.52 -4.20 17.82
C GLU A 165 -8.81 -4.97 16.71
N LYS A 166 -7.49 -4.77 16.54
CA LYS A 166 -6.71 -5.51 15.52
C LYS A 166 -6.66 -7.01 15.78
N SER A 167 -6.64 -7.43 17.04
CA SER A 167 -6.66 -8.85 17.40
C SER A 167 -8.03 -9.47 17.10
N LEU A 168 -9.11 -8.74 17.37
CA LEU A 168 -10.47 -9.14 17.06
C LEU A 168 -10.72 -9.18 15.55
N GLU A 169 -10.27 -8.18 14.80
CA GLU A 169 -10.36 -8.17 13.33
C GLU A 169 -9.58 -9.34 12.71
N LYS A 170 -8.38 -9.64 13.22
CA LYS A 170 -7.60 -10.81 12.76
C LYS A 170 -8.29 -12.12 13.11
N ALA A 171 -8.86 -12.24 14.32
CA ALA A 171 -9.60 -13.43 14.72
C ALA A 171 -10.86 -13.62 13.85
N GLN A 172 -11.58 -12.54 13.55
CA GLN A 172 -12.76 -12.56 12.67
C GLN A 172 -12.38 -12.92 11.22
N LYS A 173 -11.30 -12.34 10.67
CA LYS A 173 -10.79 -12.71 9.34
C LYS A 173 -10.40 -14.18 9.27
N ASN A 174 -9.61 -14.65 10.22
CA ASN A 174 -9.20 -16.06 10.29
C ASN A 174 -10.40 -17.01 10.47
N ALA A 175 -11.41 -16.61 11.26
CA ALA A 175 -12.63 -17.40 11.41
C ALA A 175 -13.47 -17.42 10.12
N SER A 176 -13.53 -16.30 9.40
CA SER A 176 -14.24 -16.21 8.11
C SER A 176 -13.53 -17.00 7.00
N GLU A 177 -12.19 -17.03 6.99
CA GLU A 177 -11.39 -17.81 6.05
C GLU A 177 -11.55 -19.31 6.33
N LYS A 178 -11.47 -19.73 7.60
CA LYS A 178 -11.74 -21.12 7.99
C LYS A 178 -13.15 -21.59 7.65
N LYS A 179 -14.16 -20.72 7.80
CA LYS A 179 -15.54 -21.04 7.38
C LYS A 179 -15.64 -21.24 5.87
N LYS A 180 -15.00 -20.37 5.08
CA LYS A 180 -14.97 -20.51 3.61
C LYS A 180 -14.22 -21.77 3.17
N GLU A 181 -13.12 -22.12 3.83
CA GLU A 181 -12.37 -23.35 3.57
C GLU A 181 -13.23 -24.58 3.88
N MET A 182 -13.90 -24.62 5.04
CA MET A 182 -14.82 -25.71 5.40
C MET A 182 -16.03 -25.82 4.44
N GLU A 183 -16.60 -24.70 4.01
CA GLU A 183 -17.69 -24.70 3.02
C GLU A 183 -17.23 -25.21 1.65
N MET A 184 -16.01 -24.84 1.23
CA MET A 184 -15.42 -25.33 -0.02
C MET A 184 -15.08 -26.83 0.04
N GLU A 185 -14.59 -27.31 1.19
CA GLU A 185 -14.30 -28.72 1.44
C GLU A 185 -15.59 -29.55 1.45
N ASN A 186 -16.63 -29.11 2.16
CA ASN A 186 -17.95 -29.75 2.16
C ASN A 186 -18.62 -29.74 0.77
N ALA A 187 -18.43 -28.67 -0.02
CA ALA A 187 -18.91 -28.60 -1.40
C ALA A 187 -18.15 -29.57 -2.33
N MET A 188 -16.86 -29.81 -2.10
CA MET A 188 -16.09 -30.83 -2.82
C MET A 188 -16.48 -32.25 -2.40
N GLU A 189 -16.71 -32.49 -1.11
CA GLU A 189 -17.10 -33.80 -0.60
C GLU A 189 -18.50 -34.21 -1.06
N SER A 190 -19.46 -33.29 -1.07
CA SER A 190 -20.80 -33.53 -1.62
C SER A 190 -20.80 -33.80 -3.13
N LYS A 191 -19.91 -33.14 -3.90
CA LYS A 191 -19.70 -33.46 -5.31
C LYS A 191 -19.07 -34.85 -5.52
N ARG A 192 -18.16 -35.29 -4.64
CA ARG A 192 -17.58 -36.65 -4.68
C ARG A 192 -18.65 -37.72 -4.40
N LYS A 193 -19.46 -37.53 -3.36
CA LYS A 193 -20.55 -38.46 -3.00
C LYS A 193 -21.61 -38.59 -4.10
N ARG A 194 -21.98 -37.49 -4.78
CA ARG A 194 -22.92 -37.51 -5.92
C ARG A 194 -22.38 -38.20 -7.18
N LYS A 195 -21.06 -38.32 -7.34
CA LYS A 195 -20.46 -39.09 -8.44
C LYS A 195 -20.52 -40.59 -8.13
N ILE A 196 -20.16 -40.97 -6.90
CA ILE A 196 -20.18 -42.36 -6.43
C ILE A 196 -21.61 -42.94 -6.51
N SER A 197 -22.62 -42.21 -6.03
CA SER A 197 -24.02 -42.68 -6.08
C SER A 197 -24.62 -42.79 -7.49
N LYS A 198 -23.94 -42.27 -8.52
CA LYS A 198 -24.41 -42.30 -9.91
C LYS A 198 -23.84 -43.50 -10.68
N ASP A 199 -22.77 -44.10 -10.17
CA ASP A 199 -22.16 -45.30 -10.72
C ASP A 199 -22.77 -46.60 -10.14
N ASP A 200 -23.38 -46.54 -8.94
CA ASP A 200 -23.99 -47.73 -8.28
C ASP A 200 -25.38 -48.12 -8.80
N ASP A 201 -26.12 -47.22 -9.47
CA ASP A 201 -27.55 -47.44 -9.81
C ASP A 201 -27.80 -47.92 -11.25
N SER A 202 -26.73 -48.22 -12.01
CA SER A 202 -26.89 -48.80 -13.35
C SER A 202 -25.85 -49.90 -13.59
N THR A 203 -26.33 -51.12 -13.86
CA THR A 203 -25.58 -52.28 -14.37
C THR A 203 -24.55 -52.88 -13.41
N ASN A 204 -24.99 -53.57 -12.35
CA ASN A 204 -24.10 -54.46 -11.59
C ASN A 204 -24.14 -55.92 -12.11
N ASN A 205 -25.32 -56.45 -12.48
CA ASN A 205 -25.40 -57.83 -12.98
C ASN A 205 -24.81 -58.03 -14.39
N SER A 206 -25.07 -57.11 -15.33
CA SER A 206 -24.60 -57.28 -16.71
C SER A 206 -23.11 -56.95 -16.91
N LYS A 207 -22.52 -56.12 -16.04
CA LYS A 207 -21.08 -55.83 -16.11
C LYS A 207 -20.26 -56.98 -15.53
N GLU A 208 -20.71 -57.65 -14.47
CA GLU A 208 -20.00 -58.84 -13.96
C GLU A 208 -19.95 -59.95 -15.01
N GLU A 209 -21.06 -60.21 -15.71
CA GLU A 209 -21.12 -61.16 -16.83
C GLU A 209 -20.19 -60.75 -17.99
N ASP A 210 -20.20 -59.48 -18.41
CA ASP A 210 -19.30 -58.96 -19.45
C ASP A 210 -17.81 -59.02 -19.06
N TRP A 211 -17.48 -58.79 -17.77
CA TRP A 211 -16.11 -58.88 -17.28
C TRP A 211 -15.62 -60.33 -17.19
N GLU A 212 -16.52 -61.27 -16.86
CA GLU A 212 -16.22 -62.71 -16.85
C GLU A 212 -16.00 -63.25 -18.27
N GLU A 213 -16.82 -62.82 -19.25
CA GLU A 213 -16.62 -63.14 -20.67
C GLU A 213 -15.31 -62.54 -21.21
N MET A 214 -15.00 -61.28 -20.90
CA MET A 214 -13.71 -60.71 -21.33
C MET A 214 -12.50 -61.41 -20.66
N ALA A 215 -12.67 -61.92 -19.43
CA ALA A 215 -11.61 -62.65 -18.73
C ALA A 215 -11.37 -64.04 -19.33
N SER A 216 -12.42 -64.76 -19.73
CA SER A 216 -12.33 -66.06 -20.41
C SER A 216 -11.66 -65.91 -21.78
N ASP A 217 -12.07 -64.91 -22.57
CA ASP A 217 -11.46 -64.57 -23.86
C ASP A 217 -9.97 -64.24 -23.73
N MET A 218 -9.60 -63.45 -22.73
CA MET A 218 -8.20 -63.11 -22.50
C MET A 218 -7.36 -64.32 -22.06
N ALA A 219 -7.96 -65.30 -21.38
CA ALA A 219 -7.31 -66.55 -21.02
C ALA A 219 -7.07 -67.43 -22.25
N LEU A 220 -8.03 -67.53 -23.18
CA LEU A 220 -7.88 -68.23 -24.46
C LEU A 220 -6.77 -67.61 -25.31
N LEU A 221 -6.73 -66.27 -25.39
CA LEU A 221 -5.69 -65.55 -26.13
C LEU A 221 -4.28 -65.76 -25.54
N LYS A 222 -4.17 -65.84 -24.20
CA LYS A 222 -2.91 -66.16 -23.53
C LYS A 222 -2.48 -67.62 -23.77
N LYS A 223 -3.40 -68.58 -23.86
CA LYS A 223 -3.11 -69.98 -24.21
C LYS A 223 -2.62 -70.11 -25.66
N PHE A 224 -3.22 -69.36 -26.59
CA PHE A 224 -2.77 -69.27 -27.98
C PHE A 224 -1.37 -68.66 -28.09
N LYS A 225 -1.10 -67.53 -27.42
CA LYS A 225 0.25 -66.91 -27.41
C LYS A 225 1.33 -67.81 -26.80
N ARG A 226 0.96 -68.74 -25.92
CA ARG A 226 1.86 -69.76 -25.35
C ARG A 226 1.99 -71.01 -26.24
N GLY A 227 1.39 -71.03 -27.43
CA GLY A 227 1.54 -72.07 -28.45
C GLY A 227 0.78 -73.38 -28.17
N ARG A 228 -0.18 -73.37 -27.23
CA ARG A 228 -0.92 -74.58 -26.81
C ARG A 228 -2.26 -74.79 -27.52
N LEU A 229 -2.70 -73.85 -28.37
CA LEU A 229 -3.89 -73.98 -29.21
C LEU A 229 -3.51 -73.66 -30.67
N SER A 230 -4.08 -74.42 -31.62
CA SER A 230 -3.96 -74.11 -33.05
C SER A 230 -4.93 -73.00 -33.45
N LYS A 231 -4.62 -72.27 -34.54
CA LYS A 231 -5.41 -71.12 -35.00
C LYS A 231 -6.86 -71.48 -35.38
N LYS A 232 -7.10 -72.73 -35.79
CA LYS A 232 -8.44 -73.23 -36.14
C LYS A 232 -9.31 -73.56 -34.92
N GLU A 233 -8.70 -74.04 -33.84
CA GLU A 233 -9.38 -74.37 -32.59
C GLU A 233 -9.76 -73.11 -31.81
N LEU A 234 -8.96 -72.04 -31.95
CA LEU A 234 -9.27 -70.74 -31.35
C LEU A 234 -10.51 -70.09 -31.97
N SER A 235 -10.69 -70.18 -33.28
CA SER A 235 -11.86 -69.60 -33.95
C SER A 235 -13.14 -70.35 -33.59
N GLU A 236 -13.08 -71.68 -33.50
CA GLU A 236 -14.25 -72.50 -33.18
C GLU A 236 -14.74 -72.29 -31.73
N LEU A 237 -13.83 -71.96 -30.80
CA LEU A 237 -14.15 -71.66 -29.40
C LEU A 237 -14.56 -70.20 -29.12
N LEU A 238 -14.43 -69.30 -30.09
CA LEU A 238 -14.84 -67.89 -30.00
C LEU A 238 -16.18 -67.62 -30.70
N ASP A 239 -16.64 -68.55 -31.54
CA ASP A 239 -17.87 -68.45 -32.32
C ASP A 239 -19.07 -69.16 -31.66
N ASP A 240 -18.86 -69.88 -30.53
CA ASP A 240 -19.89 -70.44 -29.63
C ASP A 240 -20.05 -69.56 -28.38
#